data_AF-K1VPD3-F1
#
_entry.id   AF-K1VPD3-F1
#
_cell.length_a   1.000
_cell.length_b   1.000
_cell.length_c   1.000
_cell.angle_alpha   90.00
_cell.angle_beta   90.00
_cell.angle_gamma   90.00
#
_symmetry.space_group_name_H-M   'P 1'
#
loop_
_entity.id
_entity.type
_entity.pdbx_description
1 polymer ?
#
loop_
_entity_poly.entity_id
_entity_poly.type
_entity_poly.pdbx_seq_one_letter_code
_entity_poly.pdbx_strand_id
1 'polypeptide(L)'
;MSIPDSADRGRRLDHQQRAYQLQVVGGLQGMGRWTVYGLLGVGAMHAFWPLFRKQTWAIKAFLVTSSSIFGLCIGAEDNLLRYEAQQRATENALRREARNALALKGIIATEGEIRKWLKEQEAERRAISEARAKVAIEAIDAGDAAESAEAGNVARLATAFHEKRDQARTQNTTQEVSELAEAIKKTPGSVEVDTSAPVPAPEEPAAESK
;
A
#
# COMPACT_ATOMS: atom_id res chain seq x y z
N MET A 1 -12.78 -41.87 20.78
CA MET A 1 -13.24 -40.46 20.68
C MET A 1 -12.07 -39.59 21.08
N SER A 2 -11.25 -39.14 20.12
CA SER A 2 -10.05 -38.33 20.40
C SER A 2 -10.47 -36.91 20.73
N ILE A 3 -9.97 -36.37 21.84
CA ILE A 3 -10.14 -34.96 22.21
C ILE A 3 -9.52 -34.12 21.08
N PRO A 4 -10.25 -33.15 20.49
CA PRO A 4 -9.70 -32.33 19.42
C PRO A 4 -8.50 -31.55 19.95
N ASP A 5 -7.39 -31.64 19.22
CA ASP A 5 -6.17 -30.90 19.52
C ASP A 5 -6.46 -29.39 19.51
N SER A 6 -5.76 -28.64 20.37
CA SER A 6 -5.90 -27.19 20.49
C SER A 6 -5.68 -26.47 19.14
N ALA A 7 -4.80 -27.01 18.28
CA ALA A 7 -4.56 -26.54 16.92
C ALA A 7 -5.77 -26.71 15.99
N ASP A 8 -6.58 -27.77 16.15
CA ASP A 8 -7.80 -27.98 15.37
C ASP A 8 -8.90 -26.99 15.76
N ARG A 9 -8.94 -26.59 17.04
CA ARG A 9 -9.88 -25.58 17.53
C ARG A 9 -9.55 -24.20 16.95
N GLY A 10 -8.26 -23.82 16.94
CA GLY A 10 -7.80 -22.56 16.36
C GLY A 10 -8.20 -22.44 14.88
N ARG A 11 -7.92 -23.45 14.07
CA ARG A 11 -8.29 -23.46 12.64
C ARG A 11 -9.80 -23.29 12.41
N ARG A 12 -10.63 -23.96 13.22
CA ARG A 12 -12.10 -23.84 13.12
C ARG A 12 -12.57 -22.42 13.43
N LEU A 13 -12.00 -21.79 14.45
CA LEU A 13 -12.31 -20.41 14.81
C LEU A 13 -11.89 -19.44 13.70
N ASP A 14 -10.70 -19.62 13.12
CA ASP A 14 -10.21 -18.79 12.02
C ASP A 14 -11.13 -18.89 10.78
N HIS A 15 -11.59 -20.10 10.45
CA HIS A 15 -12.55 -20.30 9.37
C HIS A 15 -13.90 -19.62 9.65
N GLN A 16 -14.39 -19.69 10.89
CA GLN A 16 -15.63 -19.02 11.31
C GLN A 16 -15.50 -17.50 11.27
N GLN A 17 -14.40 -16.96 11.79
CA GLN A 17 -14.12 -15.53 11.79
C GLN A 17 -14.07 -14.97 10.37
N ARG A 18 -13.42 -15.70 9.46
CA ARG A 18 -13.29 -15.30 8.06
C ARG A 18 -14.63 -15.37 7.31
N ALA A 19 -15.41 -16.43 7.53
CA ALA A 19 -16.76 -16.54 6.96
C ALA A 19 -17.67 -15.42 7.46
N TYR A 20 -17.59 -15.09 8.75
CA TYR A 20 -18.36 -13.99 9.35
C TYR A 20 -18.00 -12.64 8.72
N GLN A 21 -16.71 -12.32 8.58
CA GLN A 21 -16.28 -11.07 7.95
C GLN A 21 -16.77 -10.95 6.50
N LEU A 22 -16.69 -12.03 5.72
CA LEU A 22 -17.22 -12.05 4.35
C LEU A 22 -18.73 -11.84 4.31
N GLN A 23 -19.46 -12.48 5.24
CA GLN A 23 -20.90 -12.37 5.33
C GLN A 23 -21.35 -10.94 5.67
N VAL A 24 -20.63 -10.26 6.58
CA VAL A 24 -20.91 -8.86 6.94
C VAL A 24 -20.68 -7.94 5.74
N VAL A 25 -19.56 -8.08 5.03
CA VAL A 25 -19.24 -7.26 3.86
C VAL A 25 -20.25 -7.50 2.73
N GLY A 26 -20.56 -8.77 2.43
CA GLY A 26 -21.55 -9.15 1.43
C GLY A 26 -22.95 -8.65 1.78
N GLY A 27 -23.34 -8.75 3.05
CA GLY A 27 -24.59 -8.22 3.57
C GLY A 27 -24.67 -6.71 3.39
N LEU A 28 -23.65 -5.95 3.81
CA LEU A 28 -23.64 -4.49 3.67
C LEU A 28 -23.77 -4.04 2.20
N GLN A 29 -23.08 -4.73 1.29
CA GLN A 29 -23.21 -4.46 -0.14
C GLN A 29 -24.63 -4.76 -0.66
N GLY A 30 -25.22 -5.89 -0.24
CA GLY A 30 -26.58 -6.26 -0.58
C GLY A 30 -27.60 -5.25 -0.06
N MET A 31 -27.48 -4.86 1.20
CA MET A 31 -28.30 -3.85 1.85
C MET A 31 -28.27 -2.53 1.08
N GLY A 32 -27.08 -2.03 0.72
CA GLY A 32 -26.94 -0.78 -0.02
C GLY A 32 -27.68 -0.83 -1.37
N ARG A 33 -27.48 -1.88 -2.15
CA ARG A 33 -28.10 -2.05 -3.48
C ARG A 33 -29.63 -2.12 -3.39
N TRP A 34 -30.15 -2.92 -2.47
CA TRP A 34 -31.60 -3.08 -2.29
C TRP A 34 -32.27 -1.88 -1.62
N THR A 35 -31.54 -1.11 -0.83
CA THR A 35 -32.05 0.18 -0.30
C THR A 35 -32.29 1.14 -1.44
N VAL A 36 -31.35 1.24 -2.39
CA VAL A 36 -31.52 2.07 -3.60
C VAL A 36 -32.72 1.58 -4.41
N TYR A 37 -32.87 0.27 -4.63
CA TYR A 37 -34.04 -0.27 -5.33
C TYR A 37 -35.35 -0.01 -4.58
N GLY A 38 -35.36 -0.11 -3.25
CA GLY A 38 -36.52 0.20 -2.43
C GLY A 38 -36.93 1.67 -2.53
N LEU A 39 -35.96 2.59 -2.48
CA LEU A 39 -36.20 4.03 -2.67
C LEU A 39 -36.74 4.35 -4.06
N LEU A 40 -36.13 3.78 -5.10
CA LEU A 40 -36.59 3.94 -6.49
C LEU A 40 -38.01 3.37 -6.66
N GLY A 41 -38.28 2.19 -6.11
CA GLY A 41 -39.59 1.55 -6.15
C GLY A 41 -40.67 2.37 -5.46
N VAL A 42 -40.40 2.87 -4.25
CA VAL A 42 -41.32 3.75 -3.50
C VAL A 42 -41.52 5.09 -4.23
N GLY A 43 -40.45 5.67 -4.78
CA GLY A 43 -40.52 6.90 -5.57
C GLY A 43 -41.37 6.76 -6.82
N ALA A 44 -41.16 5.69 -7.60
CA ALA A 44 -41.97 5.36 -8.76
C ALA A 44 -43.43 5.14 -8.37
N MET A 45 -43.69 4.33 -7.33
CA MET A 45 -45.06 4.04 -6.88
C MET A 45 -45.78 5.30 -6.38
N HIS A 46 -45.04 6.24 -5.79
CA HIS A 46 -45.58 7.55 -5.41
C HIS A 46 -45.93 8.43 -6.62
N ALA A 47 -45.14 8.38 -7.70
CA ALA A 47 -45.39 9.14 -8.91
C ALA A 47 -46.57 8.59 -9.74
N PHE A 48 -46.63 7.27 -9.92
CA PHE A 48 -47.61 6.65 -10.82
C PHE A 48 -48.97 6.38 -10.16
N TRP A 49 -49.04 6.13 -8.85
CA TRP A 49 -50.29 5.68 -8.22
C TRP A 49 -50.94 6.75 -7.32
N PRO A 50 -52.13 7.30 -7.68
CA PRO A 50 -52.80 8.33 -6.88
C PRO A 50 -53.25 7.86 -5.49
N LEU A 51 -53.52 6.56 -5.30
CA LEU A 51 -53.87 6.00 -3.99
C LEU A 51 -52.65 5.98 -3.05
N PHE A 52 -51.48 5.61 -3.56
CA PHE A 52 -50.24 5.52 -2.78
C PHE A 52 -49.70 6.90 -2.36
N ARG A 53 -50.11 7.97 -3.04
CA ARG A 53 -49.80 9.35 -2.64
C ARG A 53 -50.46 9.78 -1.33
N LYS A 54 -51.69 9.32 -1.08
CA LYS A 54 -52.48 9.65 0.12
C LYS A 54 -52.11 8.80 1.35
N GLN A 55 -51.27 7.79 1.17
CA GLN A 55 -50.91 6.82 2.20
C GLN A 55 -49.83 7.37 3.15
N THR A 56 -49.80 6.86 4.38
CA THR A 56 -48.93 7.37 5.46
C THR A 56 -47.44 7.25 5.10
N TRP A 57 -46.66 8.24 5.53
CA TRP A 57 -45.20 8.23 5.36
C TRP A 57 -44.53 7.03 6.03
N ALA A 58 -45.13 6.52 7.11
CA ALA A 58 -44.67 5.33 7.82
C ALA A 58 -44.65 4.08 6.91
N ILE A 59 -45.67 3.87 6.07
CA ILE A 59 -45.72 2.70 5.18
C ILE A 59 -44.61 2.76 4.12
N LYS A 60 -44.31 3.97 3.63
CA LYS A 60 -43.22 4.17 2.66
C LYS A 60 -41.86 3.88 3.27
N ALA A 61 -41.61 4.40 4.47
CA ALA A 61 -40.38 4.10 5.21
C ALA A 61 -40.26 2.59 5.48
N PHE A 62 -41.36 1.95 5.91
CA PHE A 62 -41.41 0.51 6.16
C PHE A 62 -41.04 -0.32 4.92
N LEU A 63 -41.49 0.07 3.73
CA LEU A 63 -41.13 -0.62 2.49
C LEU A 63 -39.64 -0.49 2.17
N VAL A 64 -39.07 0.71 2.35
CA VAL A 64 -37.63 0.92 2.14
C VAL A 64 -36.82 0.08 3.12
N THR A 65 -37.14 0.13 4.42
CA THR A 65 -36.42 -0.64 5.45
C THR A 65 -36.57 -2.15 5.24
N SER A 66 -37.74 -2.62 4.82
CA SER A 66 -37.97 -4.03 4.50
C SER A 66 -37.12 -4.48 3.32
N SER A 67 -37.04 -3.66 2.27
CA SER A 67 -36.16 -3.90 1.12
C SER A 67 -34.68 -3.93 1.54
N SER A 68 -34.26 -3.01 2.39
CA SER A 68 -32.89 -2.97 2.94
C SER A 68 -32.53 -4.25 3.70
N ILE A 69 -33.39 -4.69 4.63
CA ILE A 69 -33.17 -5.91 5.43
C ILE A 69 -33.17 -7.14 4.52
N PHE A 70 -34.08 -7.21 3.56
CA PHE A 70 -34.11 -8.30 2.58
C PHE A 70 -32.81 -8.38 1.78
N GLY A 71 -32.30 -7.25 1.31
CA GLY A 71 -31.03 -7.18 0.61
C GLY A 71 -29.82 -7.52 1.47
N LEU A 72 -29.86 -7.17 2.76
CA LEU A 72 -28.84 -7.55 3.74
C LEU A 72 -28.75 -9.09 3.84
N CYS A 73 -29.88 -9.77 4.03
CA CYS A 73 -29.93 -11.23 4.15
C CYS A 73 -29.46 -11.92 2.87
N ILE A 74 -29.99 -11.53 1.70
CA ILE A 74 -29.60 -12.15 0.43
C ILE A 74 -28.13 -11.90 0.10
N GLY A 75 -27.63 -10.69 0.33
CA GLY A 75 -26.23 -10.36 0.09
C GLY A 75 -25.28 -11.18 0.98
N ALA A 76 -25.67 -11.39 2.24
CA ALA A 76 -24.93 -12.22 3.18
C ALA A 76 -24.90 -13.70 2.74
N GLU A 77 -26.05 -14.27 2.38
CA GLU A 77 -26.17 -15.67 1.95
C GLU A 77 -25.41 -15.94 0.64
N ASP A 78 -25.56 -15.08 -0.38
CA ASP A 78 -24.87 -15.23 -1.67
C ASP A 78 -23.35 -15.18 -1.51
N ASN A 79 -22.82 -14.32 -0.63
CA ASN A 79 -21.39 -14.25 -0.39
C ASN A 79 -20.85 -15.50 0.31
N LEU A 80 -21.59 -16.02 1.30
CA LEU A 80 -21.23 -17.25 1.99
C LEU A 80 -21.24 -18.46 1.04
N LEU A 81 -22.28 -18.58 0.20
CA LEU A 81 -22.38 -19.63 -0.80
C LEU A 81 -21.25 -19.55 -1.83
N ARG A 82 -20.89 -18.34 -2.28
CA ARG A 82 -19.75 -18.14 -3.18
C ARG A 82 -18.43 -18.53 -2.53
N TYR A 83 -18.23 -18.19 -1.27
CA TYR A 83 -17.04 -18.59 -0.52
C TYR A 83 -16.93 -20.12 -0.42
N GLU A 84 -18.01 -20.81 -0.05
CA GLU A 84 -18.01 -22.27 0.00
C GLU A 84 -17.82 -22.90 -1.38
N ALA A 85 -18.45 -22.36 -2.42
CA ALA A 85 -18.30 -22.83 -3.79
C ALA A 85 -16.86 -22.68 -4.28
N GLN A 86 -16.22 -21.54 -3.98
CA GLN A 86 -14.81 -21.31 -4.28
C GLN A 86 -13.90 -22.26 -3.50
N GLN A 87 -14.19 -22.52 -2.22
CA GLN A 87 -13.44 -23.47 -1.42
C GLN A 87 -13.52 -24.88 -2.02
N ARG A 88 -14.74 -25.36 -2.32
CA ARG A 88 -14.95 -26.67 -2.96
C ARG A 88 -14.28 -26.76 -4.33
N ALA A 89 -14.34 -25.70 -5.13
CA ALA A 89 -13.69 -25.64 -6.44
C ALA A 89 -12.16 -25.74 -6.32
N THR A 90 -11.57 -25.04 -5.35
CA THR A 90 -10.13 -25.05 -5.07
C THR A 90 -9.67 -26.42 -4.59
N GLU A 91 -10.39 -27.03 -3.64
CA GLU A 91 -10.10 -28.38 -3.16
C GLU A 91 -10.21 -29.43 -4.28
N ASN A 92 -11.24 -29.32 -5.13
CA ASN A 92 -11.41 -30.22 -6.27
C ASN A 92 -10.31 -30.03 -7.32
N ALA A 93 -9.89 -28.80 -7.59
CA ALA A 93 -8.77 -28.52 -8.49
C ALA A 93 -7.48 -29.15 -7.97
N LEU A 94 -7.20 -28.99 -6.67
CA LEU A 94 -6.01 -29.57 -6.04
C LEU A 94 -6.05 -31.11 -6.06
N ARG A 95 -7.21 -31.71 -5.80
CA ARG A 95 -7.37 -33.18 -5.94
C ARG A 95 -7.16 -33.65 -7.38
N ARG A 96 -7.54 -32.85 -8.38
CA ARG A 96 -7.28 -33.16 -9.81
C ARG A 96 -5.79 -33.06 -10.13
N GLU A 97 -5.11 -32.02 -9.63
CA GLU A 97 -3.66 -31.85 -9.78
C GLU A 97 -2.90 -33.02 -9.13
N ALA A 98 -3.27 -33.40 -7.90
CA ALA A 98 -2.69 -34.53 -7.18
C ALA A 98 -2.83 -35.84 -7.97
N ARG A 99 -4.02 -36.12 -8.50
CA ARG A 99 -4.26 -37.32 -9.33
C ARG A 99 -3.40 -37.32 -10.58
N ASN A 100 -3.25 -36.19 -11.25
CA ASN A 100 -2.41 -36.07 -12.44
C ASN A 100 -0.92 -36.27 -12.10
N ALA A 101 -0.43 -35.62 -11.06
CA ALA A 101 0.95 -35.75 -10.61
C ALA A 101 1.30 -37.17 -10.16
N LEU A 102 0.39 -37.87 -9.48
CA LEU A 102 0.57 -39.26 -9.08
C LEU A 102 0.51 -40.21 -10.28
N ALA A 103 -0.38 -39.96 -11.25
CA ALA A 103 -0.45 -40.72 -12.49
C ALA A 103 0.85 -40.62 -13.30
N LEU A 104 1.45 -39.43 -13.39
CA LEU A 104 2.75 -39.23 -14.04
C LEU A 104 3.89 -40.01 -13.36
N LYS A 105 3.79 -40.22 -12.04
CA LYS A 105 4.74 -41.03 -11.26
C LYS A 105 4.44 -42.54 -11.36
N GLY A 106 3.39 -42.95 -12.06
CA GLY A 106 2.95 -44.35 -12.14
C GLY A 106 2.35 -44.89 -10.83
N ILE A 107 1.98 -44.01 -9.90
CA ILE A 107 1.44 -44.37 -8.59
C ILE A 107 -0.09 -44.29 -8.65
N ILE A 108 -0.76 -45.31 -8.10
CA ILE A 108 -2.22 -45.31 -7.99
C ILE A 108 -2.64 -44.22 -7.00
N ALA A 109 -3.48 -43.29 -7.45
CA ALA A 109 -3.95 -42.16 -6.65
C ALA A 109 -4.96 -42.60 -5.58
N THR A 110 -4.48 -43.27 -4.53
CA THR A 110 -5.25 -43.57 -3.33
C THR A 110 -5.39 -42.33 -2.46
N GLU A 111 -6.42 -42.27 -1.62
CA GLU A 111 -6.67 -41.14 -0.70
C GLU A 111 -5.46 -40.89 0.24
N GLY A 112 -4.74 -41.95 0.62
CA GLY A 112 -3.52 -41.83 1.43
C GLY A 112 -2.37 -41.14 0.69
N GLU A 113 -2.14 -41.51 -0.57
CA GLU A 113 -1.07 -40.92 -1.40
C GLU A 113 -1.41 -39.49 -1.81
N ILE A 114 -2.68 -39.17 -2.09
CA ILE A 114 -3.13 -37.80 -2.32
C ILE A 114 -2.84 -36.91 -1.10
N ARG A 115 -3.08 -37.40 0.12
CA ARG A 115 -2.80 -36.66 1.35
C ARG A 115 -1.30 -36.46 1.59
N LYS A 116 -0.47 -37.47 1.30
CA LYS A 116 0.99 -37.33 1.38
C LYS A 116 1.49 -36.28 0.39
N TRP A 117 1.06 -36.39 -0.86
CA TRP A 117 1.40 -35.41 -1.90
C TRP A 117 0.96 -33.99 -1.52
N LEU A 118 -0.23 -33.82 -0.94
CA LEU A 118 -0.71 -32.51 -0.46
C LEU A 118 0.22 -31.91 0.61
N LYS A 119 0.62 -32.72 1.60
CA LYS A 119 1.51 -32.28 2.68
C LYS A 119 2.89 -31.92 2.15
N GLU A 120 3.42 -32.71 1.23
CA GLU A 120 4.70 -32.43 0.56
C GLU A 120 4.65 -31.12 -0.22
N GLN A 121 3.60 -30.91 -1.04
CA GLN A 121 3.38 -29.66 -1.77
C GLN A 121 3.21 -28.47 -0.83
N GLU A 122 2.48 -28.61 0.28
CA GLU A 122 2.31 -27.54 1.24
C GLU A 122 3.64 -27.17 1.93
N ALA A 123 4.45 -28.16 2.29
CA ALA A 123 5.77 -27.95 2.86
C ALA A 123 6.72 -27.29 1.85
N GLU A 124 6.72 -27.73 0.60
CA GLU A 124 7.52 -27.14 -0.48
C GLU A 124 7.13 -25.69 -0.75
N ARG A 125 5.82 -25.39 -0.84
CA ARG A 125 5.33 -24.01 -1.00
C ARG A 125 5.71 -23.11 0.16
N ARG A 126 5.65 -23.61 1.40
CA ARG A 126 6.09 -22.87 2.58
C ARG A 126 7.58 -22.57 2.53
N ALA A 127 8.41 -23.57 2.25
CA ALA A 127 9.86 -23.39 2.11
C ALA A 127 10.21 -22.39 1.00
N ILE A 128 9.54 -22.45 -0.15
CA ILE A 128 9.73 -21.47 -1.24
C ILE A 128 9.29 -20.08 -0.81
N SER A 129 8.17 -19.94 -0.08
CA SER A 129 7.70 -18.65 0.41
C SER A 129 8.64 -18.02 1.44
N GLU A 130 9.21 -18.83 2.34
CA GLU A 130 10.19 -18.40 3.33
C GLU A 130 11.52 -18.02 2.67
N ALA A 131 11.98 -18.79 1.67
CA ALA A 131 13.16 -18.44 0.89
C ALA A 131 12.95 -17.14 0.11
N ARG A 132 11.79 -16.94 -0.51
CA ARG A 132 11.45 -15.67 -1.19
C ARG A 132 11.35 -14.50 -0.22
N ALA A 133 10.77 -14.69 0.96
CA ALA A 133 10.70 -13.66 1.98
C ALA A 133 12.09 -13.25 2.48
N LYS A 134 12.99 -14.22 2.71
CA LYS A 134 14.38 -13.94 3.08
C LYS A 134 15.13 -13.16 1.99
N VAL A 135 15.03 -13.59 0.73
CA VAL A 135 15.65 -12.87 -0.40
C VAL A 135 15.08 -11.46 -0.55
N ALA A 136 13.78 -11.27 -0.33
CA ALA A 136 13.16 -9.95 -0.37
C ALA A 136 13.65 -9.04 0.76
N ILE A 137 13.86 -9.57 1.98
CA ILE A 137 14.42 -8.83 3.11
C ILE A 137 15.89 -8.47 2.84
N GLU A 138 16.69 -9.42 2.37
CA GLU A 138 18.10 -9.18 2.01
C GLU A 138 18.25 -8.14 0.89
N ALA A 139 17.33 -8.09 -0.06
CA ALA A 139 17.32 -7.08 -1.11
C ALA A 139 16.95 -5.68 -0.61
N ILE A 140 16.08 -5.58 0.41
CA ILE A 140 15.74 -4.31 1.07
C ILE A 140 16.94 -3.81 1.88
N ASP A 141 17.56 -4.68 2.67
CA ASP A 141 18.75 -4.34 3.48
C ASP A 141 19.96 -3.93 2.60
N ALA A 142 20.13 -4.58 1.44
CA ALA A 142 21.16 -4.21 0.47
C ALA A 142 20.86 -2.87 -0.23
N GLY A 143 19.57 -2.53 -0.42
CA GLY A 143 19.13 -1.23 -0.95
C GLY A 143 19.47 -0.08 0.00
N ASP A 144 19.16 -0.22 1.29
CA ASP A 144 19.47 0.77 2.33
C ASP A 144 20.99 0.94 2.53
N ALA A 145 21.75 -0.16 2.42
CA ALA A 145 23.22 -0.13 2.51
C ALA A 145 23.88 0.58 1.31
N ALA A 146 23.33 0.42 0.11
CA ALA A 146 23.81 1.10 -1.09
C ALA A 146 23.56 2.62 -1.03
N GLU A 147 22.39 3.04 -0.53
CA GLU A 147 22.05 4.45 -0.36
C GLU A 147 22.93 5.14 0.70
N SER A 148 23.22 4.46 1.83
CA SER A 148 24.18 4.94 2.83
C SER A 148 25.63 5.01 2.32
N ALA A 149 26.05 4.06 1.47
CA ALA A 149 27.38 4.06 0.89
C ALA A 149 27.57 5.20 -0.12
N GLU A 150 26.54 5.52 -0.90
CA GLU A 150 26.56 6.64 -1.84
C GLU A 150 26.58 7.99 -1.11
N ALA A 151 25.75 8.16 -0.06
CA ALA A 151 25.77 9.34 0.80
C ALA A 151 27.14 9.56 1.46
N GLY A 152 27.80 8.49 1.91
CA GLY A 152 29.15 8.55 2.46
C GLY A 152 30.22 8.95 1.45
N ASN A 153 30.11 8.52 0.19
CA ASN A 153 31.04 8.93 -0.87
C ASN A 153 30.84 10.40 -1.28
N VAL A 154 29.59 10.89 -1.34
CA VAL A 154 29.30 12.30 -1.62
C VAL A 154 29.83 13.19 -0.51
N ALA A 155 29.68 12.78 0.76
CA ALA A 155 30.25 13.51 1.90
C ALA A 155 31.79 13.59 1.85
N ARG A 156 32.47 12.49 1.50
CA ARG A 156 33.93 12.47 1.32
C ARG A 156 34.39 13.32 0.14
N LEU A 157 33.62 13.34 -0.95
CA LEU A 157 33.91 14.17 -2.11
C LEU A 157 33.76 15.66 -1.77
N ALA A 158 32.75 16.02 -0.98
CA ALA A 158 32.52 17.38 -0.51
C ALA A 158 33.66 17.86 0.41
N THR A 159 34.12 17.03 1.35
CA THR A 159 35.26 17.37 2.21
C THR A 159 36.55 17.53 1.42
N ALA A 160 36.81 16.64 0.45
CA ALA A 160 37.98 16.74 -0.44
C ALA A 160 37.92 17.99 -1.34
N PHE A 161 36.73 18.41 -1.76
CA PHE A 161 36.54 19.62 -2.55
C PHE A 161 36.81 20.89 -1.72
N HIS A 162 36.35 20.93 -0.47
CA HIS A 162 36.63 22.04 0.45
C HIS A 162 38.13 22.16 0.75
N GLU A 163 38.80 21.04 1.02
CA GLU A 163 40.25 21.01 1.26
C GLU A 163 41.03 21.52 0.03
N LYS A 164 40.65 21.06 -1.17
CA LYS A 164 41.29 21.50 -2.42
C LYS A 164 41.06 22.97 -2.72
N ARG A 165 39.86 23.50 -2.39
CA ARG A 165 39.55 24.93 -2.53
C ARG A 165 40.36 25.78 -1.56
N ASP A 166 40.56 25.31 -0.33
CA ASP A 166 41.33 26.04 0.68
C ASP A 166 42.84 26.02 0.35
N GLN A 167 43.34 24.93 -0.24
CA GLN A 167 44.68 24.88 -0.84
C GLN A 167 44.84 25.86 -2.01
N ALA A 168 43.85 25.95 -2.90
CA ALA A 168 43.88 26.92 -3.99
C ALA A 168 43.87 28.38 -3.49
N ARG A 169 43.12 28.66 -2.41
CA ARG A 169 43.06 30.00 -1.81
C ARG A 169 44.38 30.41 -1.16
N THR A 170 45.02 29.49 -0.44
CA THR A 170 46.33 29.73 0.18
C THR A 170 47.44 29.91 -0.86
N GLN A 171 47.41 29.18 -1.97
CA GLN A 171 48.34 29.40 -3.08
C GLN A 171 48.14 30.76 -3.74
N ASN A 172 46.89 31.16 -4.00
CA ASN A 172 46.61 32.46 -4.63
C ASN A 172 46.99 33.64 -3.71
N THR A 173 46.71 33.57 -2.41
CA THR A 173 47.17 34.60 -1.46
C THR A 173 48.71 34.66 -1.39
N THR A 174 49.40 33.54 -1.50
CA THR A 174 50.87 33.53 -1.51
C THR A 174 51.43 34.16 -2.80
N GLN A 175 50.79 33.92 -3.94
CA GLN A 175 51.13 34.55 -5.22
C GLN A 175 50.84 36.05 -5.20
N GLU A 176 49.65 36.46 -4.78
CA GLU A 176 49.26 37.87 -4.66
C GLU A 176 50.18 38.65 -3.70
N VAL A 177 50.59 38.06 -2.56
CA VAL A 177 51.53 38.71 -1.64
C VAL A 177 52.93 38.83 -2.25
N SER A 178 53.36 37.85 -3.06
CA SER A 178 54.64 37.93 -3.78
C SER A 178 54.61 38.98 -4.91
N GLU A 179 53.49 39.08 -5.62
CA GLU A 179 53.29 40.09 -6.68
C GLU A 179 53.11 41.49 -6.08
N LEU A 180 52.44 41.63 -4.95
CA LEU A 180 52.34 42.89 -4.20
C LEU A 180 53.69 43.31 -3.61
N ALA A 181 54.51 42.37 -3.11
CA ALA A 181 55.87 42.67 -2.66
C ALA A 181 56.76 43.14 -3.83
N GLU A 182 56.56 42.59 -5.03
CA GLU A 182 57.25 43.03 -6.24
C GLU A 182 56.73 44.38 -6.76
N ALA A 183 55.42 44.62 -6.67
CA ALA A 183 54.78 45.88 -7.06
C ALA A 183 55.09 47.05 -6.11
N ILE A 184 55.15 46.80 -4.79
CA ILE A 184 55.57 47.80 -3.78
C ILE A 184 57.03 48.20 -3.99
N LYS A 185 57.88 47.31 -4.49
CA LYS A 185 59.25 47.65 -4.89
C LYS A 185 59.30 48.53 -6.16
N LYS A 186 58.22 48.58 -6.95
CA LYS A 186 58.20 49.17 -8.30
C LYS A 186 57.44 50.50 -8.42
N THR A 187 56.65 50.92 -7.43
CA THR A 187 55.84 52.16 -7.57
C THR A 187 56.13 53.22 -6.49
N PRO A 188 56.76 54.35 -6.85
CA PRO A 188 56.74 55.58 -6.05
C PRO A 188 55.50 56.42 -6.41
N GLY A 189 54.74 56.85 -5.39
CA GLY A 189 53.80 57.99 -5.52
C GLY A 189 52.31 57.68 -5.46
N SER A 190 51.71 58.09 -4.33
CA SER A 190 50.36 58.66 -4.05
C SER A 190 49.16 58.45 -4.98
N VAL A 191 47.97 58.28 -4.36
CA VAL A 191 46.65 58.96 -4.56
C VAL A 191 45.53 57.97 -4.16
N GLU A 192 44.88 58.10 -2.99
CA GLU A 192 43.67 58.89 -2.63
C GLU A 192 42.39 58.48 -3.39
N VAL A 193 41.37 57.95 -2.67
CA VAL A 193 40.10 57.41 -3.20
C VAL A 193 38.92 58.11 -2.50
N ASP A 194 38.01 58.66 -3.29
CA ASP A 194 36.78 59.35 -2.88
C ASP A 194 35.56 58.40 -2.94
N THR A 195 34.64 58.53 -1.98
CA THR A 195 33.51 57.65 -1.72
C THR A 195 32.19 58.41 -1.83
N SER A 196 31.43 58.22 -2.92
CA SER A 196 30.02 58.64 -2.94
C SER A 196 29.17 57.88 -3.97
N ALA A 197 28.27 57.00 -3.50
CA ALA A 197 26.89 56.87 -4.01
C ALA A 197 26.07 55.79 -3.23
N PRO A 198 24.73 55.93 -3.11
CA PRO A 198 23.91 55.36 -2.03
C PRO A 198 22.90 54.27 -2.45
N VAL A 199 22.39 53.52 -1.46
CA VAL A 199 21.46 52.37 -1.59
C VAL A 199 19.99 52.78 -1.32
N PRO A 200 19.00 52.39 -2.16
CA PRO A 200 17.57 52.61 -1.88
C PRO A 200 16.89 51.44 -1.14
N ALA A 201 15.87 51.77 -0.33
CA ALA A 201 15.12 50.91 0.59
C ALA A 201 13.83 50.29 -0.03
N PRO A 202 13.24 49.22 0.57
CA PRO A 202 12.17 48.40 -0.04
C PRO A 202 10.72 48.80 0.29
N GLU A 203 9.81 48.50 -0.64
CA GLU A 203 8.35 48.80 -0.64
C GLU A 203 7.48 47.79 0.13
N GLU A 204 6.35 48.28 0.67
CA GLU A 204 5.33 47.62 1.50
C GLU A 204 4.13 47.12 0.64
N PRO A 205 3.45 46.00 0.95
CA PRO A 205 2.33 45.49 0.12
C PRO A 205 0.94 45.99 0.56
N ALA A 206 0.17 46.51 -0.40
CA ALA A 206 -1.22 46.91 -0.23
C ALA A 206 -2.20 45.72 -0.35
N ALA A 207 -3.19 45.72 0.54
CA ALA A 207 -4.37 44.86 0.51
C ALA A 207 -5.40 45.34 -0.53
N GLU A 208 -6.09 44.43 -1.22
CA GLU A 208 -7.38 44.76 -1.83
C GLU A 208 -8.35 43.58 -1.82
N SER A 209 -9.51 43.86 -1.21
CA SER A 209 -10.73 43.07 -1.17
C SER A 209 -11.57 43.28 -2.42
N LYS A 210 -12.20 42.22 -2.94
CA LYS A 210 -13.65 42.15 -3.21
C LYS A 210 -14.04 40.74 -3.62
#